data_AF-A0A7J7LWU5-F1
#
_entry.id   AF-A0A7J7LWU5-F1
#
_cell.length_a   1.000
_cell.length_b   1.000
_cell.length_c   1.000
_cell.angle_alpha   90.00
_cell.angle_beta   90.00
_cell.angle_gamma   90.00
#
_symmetry.space_group_name_H-M   'P 1'
#
loop_
_entity.id
_entity.type
_entity.pdbx_description
1 polymer ?
#
loop_
_entity_poly.entity_id
_entity_poly.type
_entity_poly.pdbx_seq_one_letter_code
_entity_poly.pdbx_strand_id
1 'polypeptide(L)'
;MQMGEVNGHGCNYLDFLVRASHGTDGNKRISMDDVLDECKSFYLAGHETTSSLLTWCVLLLAIQTDWQEKARKEVIEIFKGKTPTPYDNSIGKLKLMTIVMNETLRLYPPIVQ
;
A
#
# COMPACT_ATOMS: atom_id res chain seq x y z
N MET A 1 7.16 -12.91 32.37
CA MET A 1 6.84 -13.33 30.99
C MET A 1 5.36 -13.04 30.77
N GLN A 2 5.02 -11.82 30.33
CA GLN A 2 3.66 -11.53 29.91
C GLN A 2 3.56 -11.94 28.44
N MET A 3 2.76 -12.98 28.20
CA MET A 3 2.34 -13.38 26.87
C MET A 3 1.51 -12.22 26.33
N GLY A 4 2.05 -11.47 25.37
CA GLY A 4 1.30 -10.42 24.69
C GLY A 4 0.13 -11.06 23.97
N GLU A 5 -1.09 -10.65 24.34
CA GLU A 5 -2.31 -11.04 23.63
C GLU A 5 -2.20 -10.58 22.17
N VAL A 6 -2.17 -11.54 21.25
CA VAL A 6 -2.31 -11.30 19.80
C VAL A 6 -3.80 -11.08 19.51
N ASN A 7 -4.32 -9.92 19.88
CA ASN A 7 -5.67 -9.48 19.50
C ASN A 7 -5.65 -8.85 18.09
N GLY A 8 -5.53 -9.68 17.06
CA GLY A 8 -5.48 -9.23 15.66
C GLY A 8 -5.98 -10.23 14.60
N HIS A 9 -6.75 -11.25 14.98
CA HIS A 9 -7.26 -12.27 14.07
C HIS A 9 -8.67 -11.93 13.55
N GLY A 10 -8.81 -11.61 12.25
CA GLY A 10 -10.11 -11.66 11.57
C GLY A 10 -10.54 -10.51 10.63
N CYS A 11 -9.65 -9.63 10.16
CA CYS A 11 -10.04 -8.46 9.34
C CYS A 11 -9.16 -8.18 8.09
N ASN A 12 -8.32 -9.11 7.65
CA ASN A 12 -7.50 -8.90 6.45
C ASN A 12 -8.17 -9.46 5.18
N TYR A 13 -7.62 -9.13 4.01
CA TYR A 13 -8.22 -9.52 2.72
C TYR A 13 -8.42 -11.03 2.60
N LEU A 14 -7.43 -11.82 3.01
CA LEU A 14 -7.51 -13.28 2.96
C LEU A 14 -8.58 -13.83 3.91
N ASP A 15 -8.69 -13.27 5.12
CA ASP A 15 -9.76 -13.63 6.06
C ASP A 15 -11.15 -13.39 5.46
N PHE A 16 -11.34 -12.25 4.78
CA PHE A 16 -12.58 -11.94 4.08
C PHE A 16 -12.91 -12.98 2.99
N LEU A 17 -11.92 -13.32 2.15
CA LEU A 17 -12.09 -14.32 1.09
C LEU A 17 -12.37 -15.73 1.64
N VAL A 18 -11.65 -16.15 2.69
CA VAL A 18 -11.87 -17.44 3.34
C VAL A 18 -13.27 -17.51 3.93
N ARG A 19 -13.74 -16.45 4.59
CA ARG A 19 -15.12 -16.37 5.12
C ARG A 19 -16.18 -16.40 4.02
N ALA A 20 -15.92 -15.77 2.87
CA ALA A 20 -16.80 -15.86 1.71
C ALA A 20 -16.90 -17.31 1.16
N SER A 21 -15.81 -18.09 1.24
CA SER A 21 -15.81 -19.51 0.84
C SER A 21 -16.59 -20.42 1.81
N HIS A 22 -16.72 -20.02 3.07
CA HIS A 22 -17.45 -20.75 4.12
C HIS A 22 -18.90 -20.28 4.32
N GLY A 23 -19.37 -19.34 3.49
CA GLY A 23 -20.74 -18.82 3.55
C GLY A 23 -21.81 -19.91 3.43
N THR A 24 -22.90 -19.77 4.18
CA THR A 24 -24.06 -20.68 4.16
C THR A 24 -24.98 -20.46 2.96
N ASP A 25 -24.86 -19.32 2.27
CA ASP A 25 -25.58 -18.99 1.05
C ASP A 25 -24.85 -19.59 -0.17
N GLY A 26 -25.33 -20.75 -0.64
CA GLY A 26 -24.71 -21.49 -1.73
C GLY A 26 -24.59 -20.71 -3.04
N ASN A 27 -25.34 -19.62 -3.22
CA ASN A 27 -25.28 -18.78 -4.42
C ASN A 27 -24.19 -17.69 -4.35
N LYS A 28 -23.59 -17.46 -3.18
CA LYS A 28 -22.54 -16.45 -2.94
C LYS A 28 -21.21 -17.06 -2.49
N ARG A 29 -21.16 -18.39 -2.40
CA ARG A 29 -20.00 -19.12 -1.93
C ARG A 29 -18.97 -19.20 -3.04
N ILE A 30 -17.76 -18.71 -2.78
CA ILE A 30 -16.63 -18.81 -3.71
C ILE A 30 -15.85 -20.10 -3.45
N SER A 31 -15.27 -20.68 -4.51
CA SER A 31 -14.38 -21.84 -4.40
C SER A 31 -13.04 -21.46 -3.78
N MET A 32 -12.30 -22.45 -3.28
CA MET A 32 -10.90 -22.23 -2.87
C MET A 32 -10.01 -21.83 -4.06
N ASP A 33 -10.34 -22.29 -5.27
CA ASP A 33 -9.66 -21.86 -6.49
C ASP A 33 -9.91 -20.37 -6.77
N ASP A 34 -11.14 -19.89 -6.58
CA ASP A 34 -11.49 -18.48 -6.73
C ASP A 34 -10.73 -17.61 -5.70
N VAL A 35 -10.61 -18.07 -4.45
CA VAL A 35 -9.80 -17.38 -3.41
C VAL A 35 -8.35 -17.25 -3.85
N LEU A 36 -7.76 -18.32 -4.40
CA LEU A 36 -6.38 -18.33 -4.86
C LEU A 36 -6.19 -17.40 -6.08
N ASP A 37 -7.09 -17.46 -7.04
CA ASP A 37 -7.01 -16.65 -8.25
C ASP A 37 -7.21 -15.16 -7.95
N GLU A 38 -8.12 -14.84 -7.04
CA GLU A 38 -8.31 -13.47 -6.57
C GLU A 38 -7.07 -12.95 -5.81
N CYS A 39 -6.44 -13.77 -4.98
CA CYS A 39 -5.19 -13.41 -4.31
C CYS A 39 -4.05 -13.17 -5.30
N LYS A 40 -3.91 -14.02 -6.32
CA LYS A 40 -2.88 -13.85 -7.38
C LYS A 40 -3.14 -12.59 -8.18
N SER A 41 -4.38 -12.36 -8.58
CA SER A 41 -4.80 -11.18 -9.35
C SER A 41 -4.46 -9.90 -8.60
N PHE A 42 -4.85 -9.80 -7.32
CA PHE A 42 -4.53 -8.66 -6.47
C PHE A 42 -3.03 -8.45 -6.31
N TYR A 43 -2.27 -9.53 -6.09
CA TYR A 43 -0.82 -9.46 -5.97
C TYR A 43 -0.16 -8.94 -7.25
N LEU A 44 -0.48 -9.50 -8.41
CA LEU A 44 0.12 -9.09 -9.69
C LEU A 44 -0.25 -7.65 -10.04
N ALA A 45 -1.55 -7.32 -10.00
CA ALA A 45 -2.04 -5.98 -10.30
C ALA A 45 -1.44 -4.92 -9.36
N GLY A 46 -1.32 -5.23 -8.06
CA GLY A 46 -0.72 -4.33 -7.09
C GLY A 46 0.80 -4.23 -7.19
N HIS A 47 1.49 -5.36 -7.39
CA HIS A 47 2.94 -5.42 -7.39
C HIS A 47 3.55 -4.68 -8.58
N GLU A 48 3.11 -4.99 -9.80
CA GLU A 48 3.67 -4.41 -11.02
C GLU A 48 3.44 -2.89 -11.06
N THR A 49 2.21 -2.46 -10.77
CA THR A 49 1.86 -1.04 -10.78
C THR A 49 2.58 -0.24 -9.69
N THR A 50 2.65 -0.75 -8.47
CA THR A 50 3.32 -0.07 -7.34
C THR A 50 4.83 -0.05 -7.51
N SER A 51 5.43 -1.15 -7.98
CA SER A 51 6.88 -1.23 -8.20
C SER A 51 7.33 -0.25 -9.28
N SER A 52 6.61 -0.17 -10.40
CA SER A 52 6.89 0.80 -11.46
C SER A 52 6.75 2.23 -10.95
N LEU A 53 5.65 2.56 -10.27
CA LEU A 53 5.44 3.90 -9.68
C LEU A 53 6.59 4.30 -8.74
N LEU A 54 6.98 3.41 -7.82
CA LEU A 54 8.06 3.68 -6.86
C LEU A 54 9.40 3.87 -7.57
N THR A 55 9.66 3.09 -8.62
CA THR A 55 10.89 3.21 -9.42
C THR A 55 11.01 4.59 -10.05
N TRP A 56 9.96 5.06 -10.73
CA TRP A 56 9.93 6.40 -11.32
C TRP A 56 9.95 7.51 -10.28
N CYS A 57 9.24 7.34 -9.17
CA CYS A 57 9.20 8.31 -8.08
C CYS A 57 10.60 8.52 -7.49
N VAL A 58 11.32 7.43 -7.18
CA VAL A 58 12.69 7.49 -6.66
C VAL A 58 13.64 8.11 -7.69
N LEU A 59 13.51 7.75 -8.97
CA LEU A 59 14.32 8.35 -10.03
C LEU A 59 14.08 9.87 -10.16
N LEU A 60 12.82 10.30 -10.17
CA LEU A 60 12.46 11.72 -10.25
C LEU A 60 12.99 12.50 -9.05
N LEU A 61 12.88 11.95 -7.83
CA LEU A 61 13.43 12.56 -6.63
C LEU A 61 14.96 12.61 -6.66
N ALA A 62 15.64 11.60 -7.21
CA ALA A 62 17.09 11.60 -7.34
C ALA A 62 17.60 12.66 -8.32
N ILE A 63 16.83 12.93 -9.39
CA ILE A 63 17.15 13.99 -10.37
C ILE A 63 16.78 15.38 -9.82
N GLN A 64 15.68 15.49 -9.07
CA GLN A 64 15.14 16.74 -8.54
C GLN A 64 15.46 16.90 -7.04
N THR A 65 16.72 17.20 -6.73
CA THR A 65 17.24 17.29 -5.35
C THR A 65 16.47 18.30 -4.48
N ASP A 66 15.99 19.39 -5.06
CA ASP A 66 15.21 20.40 -4.33
C ASP A 66 13.87 19.84 -3.83
N TRP A 67 13.21 19.00 -4.63
CA TRP A 67 11.96 18.34 -4.24
C TRP A 67 12.21 17.22 -3.25
N GLN A 68 13.31 16.47 -3.40
CA GLN A 68 13.73 15.48 -2.43
C GLN A 68 13.94 16.10 -1.04
N GLU A 69 14.61 17.25 -0.97
CA GLU A 69 14.86 17.91 0.31
C GLU A 69 13.58 18.48 0.94
N LYS A 70 12.67 19.03 0.12
CA LYS A 70 11.34 19.47 0.59
C LYS A 70 10.51 18.31 1.14
N ALA A 71 10.45 17.19 0.41
CA ALA A 71 9.72 16.00 0.85
C ALA A 71 10.34 15.39 2.11
N ARG A 72 11.67 15.35 2.21
CA ARG A 72 12.39 14.89 3.41
C ARG A 72 12.07 15.75 4.63
N LYS A 73 12.06 17.09 4.48
CA LYS A 73 11.69 18.02 5.56
C LYS A 73 10.28 17.78 6.04
N GLU A 74 9.31 17.62 5.13
CA GLU A 74 7.92 17.30 5.48
C GLU A 74 7.82 16.02 6.34
N VAL A 75 8.52 14.94 5.94
CA VAL A 75 8.53 13.68 6.70
C VAL A 75 9.13 13.90 8.10
N ILE A 76 10.26 14.60 8.20
CA ILE A 76 10.93 14.86 9.49
C ILE A 76 10.02 15.70 10.41
N GLU A 77 9.35 16.71 9.88
CA GLU A 77 8.46 17.59 10.65
C GLU A 77 7.23 16.85 11.16
N ILE A 78 6.60 16.01 10.32
CA ILE A 78 5.38 15.29 10.67
C ILE A 78 5.67 14.17 11.68
N PHE A 79 6.73 13.40 11.46
CA PHE A 79 7.07 12.27 12.33
C PHE A 79 8.01 12.64 13.48
N LYS A 80 8.50 13.89 13.53
CA LYS A 80 9.41 14.41 14.57
C LYS A 80 10.64 13.53 14.78
N GLY A 81 11.20 13.00 13.68
CA GLY A 81 12.35 12.10 13.70
C GLY A 81 12.06 10.67 14.20
N LYS A 82 10.79 10.30 14.42
CA LYS A 82 10.40 8.92 14.71
C LYS A 82 10.23 8.12 13.42
N THR A 83 10.52 6.82 13.49
CA THR A 83 10.21 5.91 12.39
C THR A 83 8.70 5.76 12.25
N PRO A 84 8.11 6.00 11.07
CA PRO A 84 6.69 5.79 10.85
C PRO A 84 6.30 4.34 11.12
N THR A 85 5.12 4.14 11.72
CA THR A 85 4.51 2.81 11.79
C THR A 85 3.38 2.71 10.76
N PRO A 86 3.05 1.51 10.26
CA PRO A 86 1.98 1.33 9.27
C PRO A 86 0.60 1.86 9.73
N TYR A 87 0.42 1.99 11.05
CA TYR A 87 -0.84 2.44 11.67
C TYR A 87 -0.82 3.94 12.02
N ASP A 88 0.20 4.69 11.60
CA ASP A 88 0.31 6.09 11.94
C ASP A 88 -0.64 6.94 11.07
N ASN A 89 -1.65 7.53 11.69
CA ASN A 89 -2.58 8.47 11.06
C ASN A 89 -1.87 9.70 10.45
N SER A 90 -0.61 9.93 10.79
CA SER A 90 0.20 11.02 10.25
C SER A 90 0.68 10.77 8.82
N ILE A 91 0.63 9.53 8.31
CA ILE A 91 0.95 9.22 6.90
C ILE A 91 0.05 10.04 5.95
N GLY A 92 -1.24 10.17 6.27
CA GLY A 92 -2.19 10.96 5.47
C GLY A 92 -1.93 12.48 5.49
N LYS A 93 -0.98 12.97 6.31
CA LYS A 93 -0.59 14.38 6.38
C LYS A 93 0.55 14.73 5.43
N LEU A 94 1.18 13.75 4.78
CA LEU A 94 2.28 13.93 3.83
C LEU A 94 1.79 14.49 2.47
N LYS A 95 1.56 15.80 2.42
CA LYS A 95 0.97 16.47 1.25
C LYS A 95 1.95 16.56 0.09
N LEU A 96 3.21 16.93 0.35
CA LEU A 96 4.25 17.00 -0.68
C LEU A 96 4.55 15.63 -1.24
N MET A 97 4.63 14.60 -0.40
CA MET A 97 4.81 13.23 -0.89
C MET A 97 3.66 12.80 -1.81
N THR A 98 2.43 13.14 -1.44
CA THR A 98 1.24 12.88 -2.28
C THR A 98 1.33 13.59 -3.63
N ILE A 99 1.79 14.85 -3.64
CA ILE A 99 2.00 15.62 -4.89
C ILE A 99 3.06 14.95 -5.76
N VAL A 100 4.20 14.53 -5.19
CA VAL A 100 5.27 13.85 -5.95
C VAL A 100 4.76 12.55 -6.57
N MET A 101 3.99 11.74 -5.81
CA MET A 101 3.40 10.51 -6.34
C MET A 101 2.42 10.78 -7.48
N ASN A 102 1.56 11.80 -7.33
CA ASN A 102 0.60 12.18 -8.37
C ASN A 102 1.28 12.72 -9.63
N GLU A 103 2.33 13.53 -9.50
CA GLU A 103 3.12 13.99 -10.65
C GLU A 103 3.86 12.83 -11.33
N THR A 104 4.35 11.86 -10.55
CA THR A 104 4.95 10.65 -11.10
C THR A 104 3.93 9.86 -11.91
N LEU A 105 2.71 9.67 -11.40
CA LEU A 105 1.62 9.00 -12.12
C LEU A 105 1.20 9.77 -13.39
N ARG A 106 1.25 11.10 -13.37
CA ARG A 106 0.94 11.96 -14.53
C ARG A 106 1.98 11.82 -15.63
N LEU A 107 3.27 11.71 -15.27
CA LEU A 107 4.38 11.61 -16.22
C LEU A 107 4.65 10.18 -16.69
N TYR A 108 4.55 9.21 -15.78
CA TYR A 108 4.87 7.79 -15.99
C TYR A 108 3.75 6.89 -15.45
N PRO A 109 2.60 6.82 -16.15
CA PRO A 109 1.49 5.97 -15.73
C PRO A 109 1.83 4.48 -15.92
N PRO A 110 1.74 3.63 -14.89
CA PRO A 110 2.26 2.24 -14.92
C PRO A 110 1.65 1.31 -15.98
N ILE A 111 0.41 1.54 -16.38
CA ILE A 111 -0.34 0.65 -17.30
C ILE A 111 0.00 0.94 -18.78
N VAL A 112 0.60 2.09 -19.06
CA VAL A 112 0.81 2.60 -20.43
C VAL A 112 2.28 2.47 -20.88
N GLN A 113 3.11 1.79 -20.09
CA GLN A 113 4.54 1.60 -20.34
C GLN A 113 4.85 0.27 -21.01
#